data_AF-A0A3S3PVY7-F1
#
_entry.id   AF-A0A3S3PVY7-F1
#
_cell.length_a   1.000
_cell.length_b   1.000
_cell.length_c   1.000
_cell.angle_alpha   90.00
_cell.angle_beta   90.00
_cell.angle_gamma   90.00
#
_symmetry.space_group_name_H-M   'P 1'
#
loop_
_entity.id
_entity.type
_entity.pdbx_description
1 polymer ?
#
loop_
_entity_poly.entity_id
_entity_poly.type
_entity_poly.pdbx_seq_one_letter_code
_entity_poly.pdbx_strand_id
1 'polypeptide(L)'
;MEEGKINYVSREYKRDFYSPPLPQTFWLDHGKGFTKEQAANLIQGRSVYREDLLSREGTPYKAWMQLDTEKERDRNNNLTFRQFTDAYGYDVKAILDDYKIKEMIDPKKAEALETSLLNGHRPLVTVEKDGQEAKMYIETAVRYGKLNFYREDGKPEKREQFQKETGLEMGEAFAKKQEQSREKDVAQGQGIGV
;
A
#
# COMPACT_ATOMS: atom_id res chain seq x y z
N MET A 1 -3.21 -7.35 34.67
CA MET A 1 -2.42 -8.48 35.21
C MET A 1 -2.54 -8.42 36.71
N GLU A 2 -2.89 -9.54 37.31
CA GLU A 2 -2.96 -9.71 38.77
C GLU A 2 -2.27 -11.04 39.08
N GLU A 3 -1.29 -11.03 39.99
CA GLU A 3 -0.46 -12.19 40.34
C GLU A 3 0.23 -12.88 39.14
N GLY A 4 0.67 -12.11 38.13
CA GLY A 4 1.32 -12.66 36.94
C GLY A 4 0.38 -13.41 35.98
N LYS A 5 -0.93 -13.40 36.26
CA LYS A 5 -1.97 -13.92 35.35
C LYS A 5 -2.61 -12.78 34.57
N ILE A 6 -2.78 -12.99 33.27
CA ILE A 6 -3.49 -12.06 32.39
C ILE A 6 -4.99 -12.21 32.68
N ASN A 7 -5.57 -11.23 33.35
CA ASN A 7 -6.97 -11.21 33.78
C ASN A 7 -7.92 -10.68 32.70
N TYR A 8 -7.41 -9.90 31.74
CA TYR A 8 -8.20 -9.39 30.63
C TYR A 8 -7.34 -9.11 29.41
N VAL A 9 -7.82 -9.53 28.25
CA VAL A 9 -7.35 -9.11 26.92
C VAL A 9 -8.59 -8.67 26.17
N SER A 10 -8.57 -7.47 25.58
CA SER A 10 -9.74 -7.01 24.81
C SER A 10 -10.00 -7.96 23.64
N ARG A 11 -11.29 -8.09 23.27
CA ARG A 11 -11.73 -9.06 22.27
C ARG A 11 -11.01 -8.90 20.91
N GLU A 12 -10.71 -7.66 20.55
CA GLU A 12 -9.99 -7.27 19.34
C GLU A 12 -8.53 -7.73 19.32
N TYR A 13 -7.82 -7.69 20.46
CA TYR A 13 -6.42 -8.14 20.55
C TYR A 13 -6.26 -9.60 20.94
N LYS A 14 -7.34 -10.27 21.34
CA LYS A 14 -7.29 -11.64 21.87
C LYS A 14 -6.58 -12.60 20.92
N ARG A 15 -6.86 -12.54 19.61
CA ARG A 15 -6.23 -13.43 18.63
C ARG A 15 -4.73 -13.19 18.58
N ASP A 16 -4.31 -11.95 18.42
CA ASP A 16 -2.90 -11.62 18.22
C ASP A 16 -2.09 -11.84 19.50
N PHE A 17 -2.69 -11.59 20.67
CA PHE A 17 -2.08 -11.82 21.97
C PHE A 17 -1.79 -13.30 22.27
N TYR A 18 -2.70 -14.21 21.89
CA TYR A 18 -2.54 -15.65 22.11
C TYR A 18 -1.93 -16.38 20.90
N SER A 19 -1.69 -15.67 19.79
CA SER A 19 -1.02 -16.27 18.64
C SER A 19 0.42 -16.59 19.02
N PRO A 20 0.93 -17.79 18.67
CA PRO A 20 2.34 -18.08 18.87
C PRO A 20 3.18 -17.04 18.10
N PRO A 21 4.32 -16.60 18.64
CA PRO A 21 5.21 -15.71 17.91
C PRO A 21 5.61 -16.36 16.59
N LEU A 22 5.73 -15.57 15.51
CA LEU A 22 6.17 -16.06 14.22
C LEU A 22 7.70 -16.17 14.23
N PRO A 23 8.32 -17.35 14.40
CA PRO A 23 9.77 -17.45 14.37
C PRO A 23 10.24 -17.18 12.94
N GLN A 24 11.14 -16.22 12.81
CA GLN A 24 11.82 -15.90 11.57
C GLN A 24 13.23 -15.39 11.88
N THR A 25 14.24 -16.04 11.34
CA THR A 25 15.63 -15.59 11.39
C THR A 25 15.97 -14.85 10.09
N PHE A 26 16.56 -13.67 10.23
CA PHE A 26 17.14 -12.91 9.12
C PHE A 26 18.65 -12.94 9.27
N TRP A 27 19.32 -13.57 8.30
CA TRP A 27 20.77 -13.66 8.27
C TRP A 27 21.37 -12.37 7.72
N LEU A 28 22.47 -11.93 8.32
CA LEU A 28 23.26 -10.79 7.89
C LEU A 28 24.64 -11.29 7.45
N ASP A 29 25.13 -10.80 6.33
CA ASP A 29 26.47 -11.06 5.84
C ASP A 29 27.30 -9.77 5.90
N HIS A 30 28.25 -9.68 6.82
CA HIS A 30 29.07 -8.47 7.04
C HIS A 30 28.24 -7.17 7.17
N GLY A 31 27.10 -7.25 7.85
CA GLY A 31 26.17 -6.13 8.03
C GLY A 31 25.20 -5.89 6.85
N LYS A 32 25.31 -6.67 5.77
CA LYS A 32 24.39 -6.63 4.63
C LYS A 32 23.27 -7.64 4.81
N GLY A 33 22.03 -7.22 4.57
CA GLY A 33 20.85 -8.01 4.83
C GLY A 33 19.65 -7.12 5.11
N PHE A 34 18.59 -7.68 5.69
CA PHE A 34 17.42 -6.89 6.04
C PHE A 34 17.70 -6.06 7.30
N THR A 35 17.37 -4.78 7.26
CA THR A 35 17.43 -3.94 8.47
C THR A 35 16.39 -4.43 9.49
N LYS A 36 16.50 -3.97 10.74
CA LYS A 36 15.51 -4.26 11.78
C LYS A 36 14.10 -3.86 11.34
N GLU A 37 13.98 -2.69 10.71
CA GLU A 37 12.73 -2.14 10.22
C GLU A 37 12.15 -3.00 9.09
N GLN A 38 12.98 -3.38 8.11
CA GLN A 38 12.56 -4.25 7.02
C GLN A 38 12.13 -5.64 7.53
N ALA A 39 12.91 -6.23 8.44
CA ALA A 39 12.59 -7.50 9.09
C ALA A 39 11.24 -7.43 9.83
N ALA A 40 10.98 -6.34 10.56
CA ALA A 40 9.71 -6.13 11.23
C ALA A 40 8.55 -5.99 10.24
N ASN A 41 8.75 -5.30 9.11
CA ASN A 41 7.75 -5.16 8.06
C ASN A 41 7.44 -6.53 7.40
N LEU A 42 8.47 -7.33 7.11
CA LEU A 42 8.36 -8.69 6.56
C LEU A 42 7.56 -9.62 7.48
N ILE A 43 7.86 -9.64 8.78
CA ILE A 43 7.13 -10.45 9.78
C ILE A 43 5.64 -10.04 9.83
N GLN A 44 5.34 -8.77 9.62
CA GLN A 44 3.97 -8.26 9.54
C GLN A 44 3.28 -8.54 8.19
N GLY A 45 3.91 -9.32 7.31
CA GLY A 45 3.37 -9.72 6.01
C GLY A 45 3.55 -8.67 4.91
N ARG A 46 4.28 -7.59 5.16
CA ARG A 46 4.53 -6.52 4.17
C ARG A 46 5.68 -6.89 3.25
N SER A 47 5.74 -6.25 2.10
CA SER A 47 6.81 -6.45 1.13
C SER A 47 7.89 -5.38 1.30
N VAL A 48 9.15 -5.75 1.12
CA VAL A 48 10.28 -4.82 1.15
C VAL A 48 11.09 -4.95 -0.13
N TYR A 49 11.56 -3.83 -0.67
CA TYR A 49 12.40 -3.80 -1.85
C TYR A 49 13.88 -3.87 -1.46
N ARG A 50 14.65 -4.64 -2.23
CA ARG A 50 16.08 -4.84 -2.04
C ARG A 50 16.80 -4.70 -3.38
N GLU A 51 17.92 -3.99 -3.37
CA GLU A 51 18.73 -3.75 -4.56
C GLU A 51 20.06 -4.51 -4.57
N ASP A 52 20.37 -5.18 -3.46
CA ASP A 52 21.65 -5.77 -3.13
C ASP A 52 21.55 -7.29 -2.92
N LEU A 53 20.56 -7.95 -3.54
CA LEU A 53 20.40 -9.39 -3.46
C LEU A 53 21.39 -10.09 -4.38
N LEU A 54 21.79 -11.31 -4.01
CA LEU A 54 22.69 -12.16 -4.79
C LEU A 54 22.00 -13.49 -5.12
N SER A 55 22.08 -13.90 -6.39
CA SER A 55 21.64 -15.22 -6.83
C SER A 55 22.59 -16.31 -6.32
N ARG A 56 22.25 -17.58 -6.53
CA ARG A 56 23.12 -18.70 -6.13
C ARG A 56 24.46 -18.66 -6.89
N GLU A 57 24.44 -18.13 -8.10
CA GLU A 57 25.58 -17.93 -8.99
C GLU A 57 26.38 -16.66 -8.64
N GLY A 58 25.94 -15.88 -7.64
CA GLY A 58 26.57 -14.64 -7.21
C GLY A 58 26.25 -13.43 -8.08
N THR A 59 25.33 -13.54 -9.04
CA THR A 59 24.86 -12.40 -9.84
C THR A 59 23.96 -11.49 -9.00
N PRO A 60 24.27 -10.18 -8.89
CA PRO A 60 23.41 -9.22 -8.22
C PRO A 60 22.06 -9.05 -8.94
N TYR A 61 20.99 -8.89 -8.16
CA TYR A 61 19.66 -8.57 -8.68
C TYR A 61 18.85 -7.74 -7.68
N LYS A 62 17.79 -7.12 -8.20
CA LYS A 62 16.82 -6.37 -7.41
C LYS A 62 15.51 -7.13 -7.34
N ALA A 63 14.84 -7.06 -6.19
CA ALA A 63 13.52 -7.65 -6.03
C ALA A 63 12.76 -7.07 -4.84
N TRP A 64 11.44 -7.12 -4.94
CA TRP A 64 10.57 -7.12 -3.77
C TRP A 64 10.58 -8.49 -3.10
N MET A 65 10.68 -8.47 -1.78
CA MET A 65 10.74 -9.64 -0.92
C MET A 65 9.53 -9.64 0.03
N GLN A 66 8.86 -10.77 0.15
CA GLN A 66 7.76 -10.98 1.10
C GLN A 66 7.89 -12.39 1.70
N LEU A 67 7.56 -12.58 2.97
CA LEU A 67 7.51 -13.94 3.54
C LEU A 67 6.33 -14.72 2.94
N ASP A 68 6.60 -15.95 2.50
CA ASP A 68 5.61 -16.86 1.95
C ASP A 68 4.95 -17.68 3.06
N THR A 69 3.77 -17.24 3.50
CA THR A 69 2.98 -17.95 4.53
C THR A 69 2.14 -19.09 3.97
N GLU A 70 2.11 -19.28 2.64
CA GLU A 70 1.35 -20.36 1.98
C GLU A 70 2.22 -21.59 1.71
N LYS A 71 3.55 -21.48 1.86
CA LYS A 71 4.50 -22.59 1.71
C LYS A 71 4.91 -23.17 3.05
N GLU A 72 5.35 -24.42 3.00
CA GLU A 72 6.00 -25.06 4.15
C GLU A 72 7.26 -24.29 4.56
N ARG A 73 7.55 -24.35 5.86
CA ARG A 73 8.78 -23.78 6.44
C ARG A 73 9.99 -24.56 5.98
N ASP A 74 11.13 -23.87 5.95
CA ASP A 74 12.40 -24.51 5.63
C ASP A 74 12.92 -25.42 6.77
N ARG A 75 14.07 -26.06 6.56
CA ARG A 75 14.72 -26.96 7.53
C ARG A 75 15.13 -26.26 8.83
N ASN A 76 15.23 -24.94 8.83
CA ASN A 76 15.54 -24.10 9.98
C ASN A 76 14.28 -23.50 10.60
N ASN A 77 13.09 -23.99 10.22
CA ASN A 77 11.79 -23.54 10.67
C ASN A 77 11.47 -22.07 10.31
N ASN A 78 12.07 -21.52 9.25
CA ASN A 78 11.77 -20.18 8.73
C ASN A 78 10.73 -20.23 7.63
N LEU A 79 9.99 -19.13 7.45
CA LEU A 79 9.21 -18.92 6.24
C LEU A 79 10.14 -18.69 5.06
N THR A 80 9.76 -19.22 3.90
CA THR A 80 10.46 -18.96 2.64
C THR A 80 10.10 -17.57 2.11
N PHE A 81 10.82 -17.07 1.10
CA PHE A 81 10.53 -15.78 0.47
C PHE A 81 9.81 -15.93 -0.86
N ARG A 82 8.80 -15.08 -1.09
CA ARG A 82 8.33 -14.68 -2.41
C ARG A 82 9.19 -13.53 -2.92
N GLN A 83 9.55 -13.62 -4.19
CA GLN A 83 10.40 -12.64 -4.86
C GLN A 83 9.66 -12.10 -6.07
N PHE A 84 9.65 -10.79 -6.23
CA PHE A 84 9.14 -10.13 -7.43
C PHE A 84 10.28 -9.28 -8.00
N THR A 85 10.96 -9.82 -9.01
CA THR A 85 12.08 -9.14 -9.68
C THR A 85 11.59 -8.02 -10.59
N ASP A 86 12.50 -7.25 -11.19
CA ASP A 86 12.16 -6.15 -12.11
C ASP A 86 11.24 -6.59 -13.25
N ALA A 87 11.34 -7.84 -13.70
CA ALA A 87 10.46 -8.42 -14.73
C ALA A 87 8.97 -8.43 -14.33
N TYR A 88 8.67 -8.33 -13.02
CA TYR A 88 7.31 -8.22 -12.50
C TYR A 88 6.70 -6.82 -12.69
N GLY A 89 7.53 -5.77 -12.86
CA GLY A 89 7.07 -4.44 -13.25
C GLY A 89 6.34 -3.64 -12.16
N TYR A 90 6.64 -3.88 -10.87
CA TYR A 90 6.06 -3.10 -9.77
C TYR A 90 6.88 -1.83 -9.49
N ASP A 91 6.52 -0.73 -10.16
CA ASP A 91 7.10 0.59 -9.96
C ASP A 91 6.26 1.40 -8.97
N VAL A 92 6.77 1.60 -7.75
CA VAL A 92 6.06 2.34 -6.68
C VAL A 92 5.79 3.78 -7.08
N LYS A 93 6.75 4.43 -7.74
CA LYS A 93 6.64 5.82 -8.11
C LYS A 93 5.54 6.00 -9.15
N ALA A 94 5.54 5.18 -10.19
CA ALA A 94 4.49 5.17 -11.20
C ALA A 94 3.10 4.89 -10.59
N ILE A 95 3.01 3.93 -9.66
CA ILE A 95 1.74 3.62 -8.98
C ILE A 95 1.29 4.79 -8.10
N LEU A 96 2.17 5.46 -7.36
CA LEU A 96 1.82 6.63 -6.55
C LEU A 96 1.27 7.77 -7.41
N ASP A 97 1.80 7.95 -8.62
CA ASP A 97 1.34 8.96 -9.57
C ASP A 97 -0.09 8.74 -10.06
N ASP A 98 -0.66 7.54 -9.91
CA ASP A 98 -2.07 7.26 -10.23
C ASP A 98 -3.06 7.81 -9.20
N TYR A 99 -2.60 8.27 -8.03
CA TYR A 99 -3.47 8.69 -6.91
C TYR A 99 -3.33 10.17 -6.56
N LYS A 100 -4.41 10.76 -6.04
CA LYS A 100 -4.47 12.15 -5.53
C LYS A 100 -3.81 12.26 -4.15
N ILE A 101 -2.49 12.02 -4.08
CA ILE A 101 -1.68 12.10 -2.86
C ILE A 101 -0.93 13.43 -2.83
N LYS A 102 -1.13 14.24 -1.79
CA LYS A 102 -0.53 15.58 -1.70
C LYS A 102 0.99 15.55 -1.55
N GLU A 103 1.54 14.55 -0.87
CA GLU A 103 2.98 14.40 -0.69
C GLU A 103 3.72 14.20 -2.02
N MET A 104 3.02 13.76 -3.08
CA MET A 104 3.59 13.63 -4.43
C MET A 104 3.83 14.97 -5.15
N ILE A 105 3.27 16.08 -4.65
CA ILE A 105 3.45 17.42 -5.24
C ILE A 105 4.84 17.98 -4.94
N ASP A 106 5.37 17.68 -3.74
CA ASP A 106 6.70 18.11 -3.32
C ASP A 106 7.72 17.00 -3.61
N PRO A 107 8.75 17.24 -4.45
CA PRO A 107 9.70 16.19 -4.84
C PRO A 107 10.42 15.52 -3.66
N LYS A 108 10.74 16.26 -2.59
CA LYS A 108 11.43 15.70 -1.42
C LYS A 108 10.49 14.82 -0.61
N LYS A 109 9.22 15.22 -0.48
CA LYS A 109 8.20 14.40 0.20
C LYS A 109 7.87 13.15 -0.61
N ALA A 110 7.80 13.27 -1.94
CA ALA A 110 7.59 12.14 -2.83
C ALA A 110 8.71 11.10 -2.70
N GLU A 111 9.97 11.53 -2.73
CA GLU A 111 11.13 10.66 -2.55
C GLU A 111 11.16 9.99 -1.16
N ALA A 112 10.83 10.74 -0.11
CA ALA A 112 10.74 10.19 1.24
C ALA A 112 9.59 9.17 1.36
N LEU A 113 8.46 9.43 0.71
CA LEU A 113 7.30 8.53 0.69
C LEU A 113 7.63 7.23 -0.05
N GLU A 114 8.25 7.34 -1.22
CA GLU A 114 8.73 6.21 -2.01
C GLU A 114 9.72 5.37 -1.19
N THR A 115 10.75 5.99 -0.60
CA THR A 115 11.73 5.31 0.25
C THR A 115 11.08 4.59 1.43
N SER A 116 10.06 5.20 2.03
CA SER A 116 9.29 4.59 3.12
C SER A 116 8.58 3.30 2.66
N LEU A 117 7.90 3.36 1.51
CA LEU A 117 7.22 2.22 0.91
C LEU A 117 8.17 1.12 0.42
N LEU A 118 9.33 1.49 -0.14
CA LEU A 118 10.40 0.55 -0.52
C LEU A 118 10.90 -0.23 0.71
N ASN A 119 10.99 0.41 1.87
CA ASN A 119 11.33 -0.28 3.12
C ASN A 119 10.17 -1.13 3.67
N GLY A 120 9.01 -1.13 3.02
CA GLY A 120 7.80 -1.85 3.43
C GLY A 120 7.05 -1.18 4.57
N HIS A 121 7.31 0.10 4.84
CA HIS A 121 6.55 0.86 5.83
C HIS A 121 5.11 1.11 5.38
N ARG A 122 4.29 1.53 6.33
CA ARG A 122 2.92 1.99 6.10
C ARG A 122 2.81 3.48 6.46
N PRO A 123 3.32 4.40 5.63
CA PRO A 123 3.30 5.84 5.91
C PRO A 123 1.88 6.40 5.89
N LEU A 124 1.65 7.46 6.67
CA LEU A 124 0.43 8.27 6.65
C LEU A 124 0.59 9.36 5.59
N VAL A 125 -0.38 9.45 4.69
CA VAL A 125 -0.42 10.43 3.59
C VAL A 125 -1.72 11.20 3.60
N THR A 126 -1.74 12.33 2.89
CA THR A 126 -2.94 13.14 2.70
C THR A 126 -3.49 12.90 1.30
N VAL A 127 -4.69 12.33 1.23
CA VAL A 127 -5.40 12.08 -0.03
C VAL A 127 -6.56 13.06 -0.21
N GLU A 128 -6.91 13.36 -1.45
CA GLU A 128 -8.12 14.09 -1.78
C GLU A 128 -9.25 13.12 -2.18
N LYS A 129 -10.42 13.27 -1.56
CA LYS A 129 -11.66 12.56 -1.87
C LYS A 129 -12.79 13.58 -1.98
N ASP A 130 -13.45 13.66 -3.13
CA ASP A 130 -14.57 14.58 -3.38
C ASP A 130 -14.26 16.06 -3.04
N GLY A 131 -13.02 16.49 -3.29
CA GLY A 131 -12.52 17.83 -2.95
C GLY A 131 -12.23 18.06 -1.46
N GLN A 132 -12.36 17.04 -0.61
CA GLN A 132 -11.99 17.07 0.80
C GLN A 132 -10.71 16.27 1.06
N GLU A 133 -9.92 16.75 2.02
CA GLU A 133 -8.71 16.06 2.44
C GLU A 133 -9.02 15.00 3.49
N ALA A 134 -8.42 13.83 3.32
CA ALA A 134 -8.45 12.77 4.31
C ALA A 134 -7.04 12.21 4.52
N LYS A 135 -6.73 11.82 5.76
CA LYS A 135 -5.50 11.11 6.06
C LYS A 135 -5.70 9.61 5.89
N MET A 136 -4.79 8.98 5.17
CA MET A 136 -4.81 7.53 4.92
C MET A 136 -3.42 6.95 5.12
N TYR A 137 -3.35 5.79 5.74
CA TYR A 137 -2.18 4.94 5.71
C TYR A 137 -2.13 4.21 4.36
N ILE A 138 -0.96 4.15 3.73
CA ILE A 138 -0.77 3.41 2.48
C ILE A 138 0.28 2.31 2.60
N GLU A 139 0.09 1.22 1.88
CA GLU A 139 0.98 0.05 1.90
C GLU A 139 1.09 -0.57 0.50
N THR A 140 2.28 -1.07 0.16
CA THR A 140 2.50 -1.80 -1.09
C THR A 140 1.84 -3.18 -1.08
N ALA A 141 1.05 -3.46 -2.11
CA ALA A 141 0.46 -4.77 -2.35
C ALA A 141 1.09 -5.37 -3.62
N VAL A 142 2.40 -5.66 -3.55
CA VAL A 142 3.25 -6.01 -4.70
C VAL A 142 2.63 -7.14 -5.52
N ARG A 143 2.22 -8.24 -4.87
CA ARG A 143 1.53 -9.38 -5.51
C ARG A 143 0.32 -9.00 -6.39
N TYR A 144 -0.32 -7.87 -6.12
CA TYR A 144 -1.51 -7.43 -6.85
C TYR A 144 -1.24 -6.24 -7.78
N GLY A 145 -0.03 -5.67 -7.76
CA GLY A 145 0.28 -4.50 -8.59
C GLY A 145 -0.43 -3.23 -8.13
N LYS A 146 -0.75 -3.08 -6.83
CA LYS A 146 -1.56 -1.96 -6.30
C LYS A 146 -1.04 -1.46 -4.95
N LEU A 147 -1.58 -0.31 -4.50
CA LEU A 147 -1.47 0.20 -3.13
C LEU A 147 -2.75 -0.07 -2.35
N ASN A 148 -2.62 -0.52 -1.10
CA ASN A 148 -3.73 -0.61 -0.17
C ASN A 148 -3.82 0.68 0.65
N PHE A 149 -5.05 1.11 0.95
CA PHE A 149 -5.34 2.30 1.75
C PHE A 149 -6.07 1.89 3.01
N TYR A 150 -5.69 2.47 4.14
CA TYR A 150 -6.30 2.23 5.44
C TYR A 150 -6.58 3.55 6.13
N ARG A 151 -7.70 3.63 6.82
CA ARG A 151 -7.98 4.72 7.76
C ARG A 151 -7.06 4.63 8.97
N GLU A 152 -7.04 5.68 9.79
CA GLU A 152 -6.28 5.70 11.04
C GLU A 152 -6.70 4.61 12.04
N ASP A 153 -7.96 4.14 11.97
CA ASP A 153 -8.46 3.00 12.76
C ASP A 153 -8.10 1.63 12.17
N GLY A 154 -7.30 1.60 11.09
CA GLY A 154 -6.83 0.39 10.42
C GLY A 154 -7.84 -0.25 9.45
N LYS A 155 -9.04 0.32 9.29
CA LYS A 155 -10.01 -0.22 8.32
C LYS A 155 -9.58 0.05 6.88
N PRO A 156 -9.68 -0.93 5.97
CA PRO A 156 -9.35 -0.73 4.58
C PRO A 156 -10.36 0.21 3.90
N GLU A 157 -9.87 1.03 2.97
CA GLU A 157 -10.67 1.88 2.10
C GLU A 157 -10.45 1.50 0.63
N LYS A 158 -11.48 1.67 -0.19
CA LYS A 158 -11.38 1.40 -1.63
C LYS A 158 -10.46 2.42 -2.28
N ARG A 159 -9.35 1.95 -2.87
CA ARG A 159 -8.30 2.79 -3.47
C ARG A 159 -8.82 3.62 -4.65
N GLU A 160 -9.84 3.12 -5.34
CA GLU A 160 -10.49 3.75 -6.50
C GLU A 160 -11.05 5.13 -6.14
N GLN A 161 -11.41 5.36 -4.86
CA GLN A 161 -11.89 6.66 -4.37
C GLN A 161 -10.80 7.75 -4.39
N PHE A 162 -9.52 7.36 -4.46
CA PHE A 162 -8.38 8.28 -4.41
C PHE A 162 -7.61 8.32 -5.75
N GLN A 163 -8.06 7.58 -6.75
CA GLN A 163 -7.42 7.60 -8.07
C GLN A 163 -7.64 8.96 -8.75
N LYS A 164 -6.65 9.39 -9.52
CA LYS A 164 -6.82 10.51 -10.44
C LYS A 164 -7.80 10.07 -11.52
N GLU A 165 -8.76 10.93 -11.87
CA GLU A 165 -9.65 10.66 -13.00
C GLU A 165 -8.81 10.56 -14.27
N THR A 166 -9.04 9.52 -15.05
CA THR A 166 -8.39 9.38 -16.35
C THR A 166 -9.00 10.40 -17.34
N GLY A 167 -8.25 10.80 -18.37
CA GLY A 167 -8.72 11.78 -19.35
C GLY A 167 -10.03 11.36 -20.07
N LEU A 168 -10.31 10.06 -20.15
CA LEU A 168 -11.55 9.51 -20.69
C LEU A 168 -12.75 9.75 -19.76
N GLU A 169 -12.58 9.51 -18.46
CA GLU A 169 -13.63 9.72 -17.45
C GLU A 169 -13.94 11.21 -17.26
N MET A 170 -12.92 12.08 -17.31
CA MET A 170 -13.13 13.54 -17.36
C MET A 170 -13.91 13.97 -18.60
N GLY A 171 -13.63 13.35 -19.76
CA GLY A 171 -14.36 13.61 -21.01
C GLY A 171 -15.84 13.22 -20.93
N GLU A 172 -16.15 12.07 -20.36
CA GLU A 172 -17.53 11.61 -20.15
C GLU A 172 -18.27 12.44 -19.07
N ALA A 173 -17.58 12.85 -18.01
CA ALA A 173 -18.14 13.72 -16.98
C ALA A 173 -18.42 15.13 -17.53
N PHE A 174 -17.55 15.66 -18.39
CA PHE A 174 -17.79 16.91 -19.12
C PHE A 174 -18.97 16.80 -20.09
N ALA A 175 -19.07 15.70 -20.84
CA ALA A 175 -20.17 15.47 -21.77
C ALA A 175 -21.52 15.40 -21.04
N LYS A 176 -21.61 14.65 -19.92
CA LYS A 176 -22.82 14.59 -19.09
C LYS A 176 -23.22 15.92 -18.48
N LYS A 177 -22.25 16.72 -18.03
CA LYS A 177 -22.52 18.09 -17.52
C LYS A 177 -23.07 19.00 -18.61
N GLN A 178 -22.58 18.86 -19.84
CA GLN A 178 -23.00 19.68 -20.98
C GLN A 178 -24.40 19.27 -21.50
N GLU A 179 -24.74 17.98 -21.44
CA GLU A 179 -26.10 17.48 -21.70
C GLU A 179 -27.11 17.98 -20.67
N GLN A 180 -26.78 17.89 -19.36
CA GLN A 180 -27.66 18.39 -18.30
C GLN A 180 -27.86 19.91 -18.32
N SER A 181 -26.87 20.69 -18.77
CA SER A 181 -27.05 22.13 -18.96
C SER A 181 -27.97 22.43 -20.15
N ARG A 182 -27.85 21.67 -21.26
CA ARG A 182 -28.70 21.85 -22.44
C ARG A 182 -30.16 21.47 -22.17
N GLU A 183 -30.41 20.41 -21.40
CA GLU A 183 -31.78 20.03 -21.01
C GLU A 183 -32.44 21.08 -20.09
N LYS A 184 -31.67 21.72 -19.20
CA LYS A 184 -32.17 22.82 -18.36
C LYS A 184 -32.50 24.07 -19.16
N ASP A 185 -31.71 24.42 -20.16
CA ASP A 185 -31.98 25.57 -21.05
C ASP A 185 -33.21 25.34 -21.94
N VAL A 186 -33.44 24.10 -22.40
CA VAL A 186 -34.64 23.76 -23.20
C VAL A 186 -35.90 23.75 -22.34
N ALA A 187 -35.83 23.28 -21.09
CA ALA A 187 -36.97 23.28 -20.16
C ALA A 187 -37.38 24.71 -19.72
N GLN A 188 -36.44 25.66 -19.63
CA GLN A 188 -36.75 27.06 -19.33
C GLN A 188 -37.28 27.85 -20.54
N GLY A 189 -36.96 27.42 -21.77
CA GLY A 189 -37.43 28.05 -23.01
C GLY A 189 -38.87 27.67 -23.44
N GLN A 190 -39.40 26.54 -22.97
CA GLN A 190 -40.75 26.07 -23.33
C GLN A 190 -41.87 26.52 -22.36
N GLY A 191 -41.55 27.31 -21.33
CA GLY A 191 -42.50 27.79 -20.31
C GLY A 191 -43.14 29.17 -20.57
N ILE A 192 -42.87 29.81 -21.71
CA ILE A 192 -43.46 31.13 -22.05
C ILE A 192 -44.16 31.02 -23.41
N GLY A 193 -45.41 30.57 -23.40
CA GLY A 193 -46.18 30.40 -24.62
C GLY A 193 -47.64 30.00 -24.37
N VAL A 194 -48.40 30.96 -23.82
CA VAL A 194 -49.88 31.10 -23.80
C VAL A 194 -50.70 30.01 -23.13
#